data_AF-A0A3D2WLX7-F1
#
_entry.id   AF-A0A3D2WLX7-F1
#
_cell.length_a   1.000
_cell.length_b   1.000
_cell.length_c   1.000
_cell.angle_alpha   90.00
_cell.angle_beta   90.00
_cell.angle_gamma   90.00
#
_symmetry.space_group_name_H-M   'P 1'
#
loop_
_entity.id
_entity.type
_entity.pdbx_description
1 polymer ?
#
loop_
_entity_poly.entity_id
_entity_poly.type
_entity_poly.pdbx_seq_one_letter_code
_entity_poly.pdbx_strand_id
1 'polypeptide(L)' 'DVINALKDSGQHHCLVLERETHKIRGIFSSNELSRRLHVPIDIAKPSTFFSLFKALSH' A
#
# COMPACT_ATOMS: atom_id res chain seq x y z
N ASP A 1 5.76 5.81 -12.00
CA ASP A 1 6.16 4.44 -11.64
C ASP A 1 5.18 3.88 -10.61
N VAL A 2 4.95 2.55 -10.58
CA VAL A 2 3.98 1.86 -9.71
C VAL A 2 4.25 2.14 -8.23
N ILE A 3 5.52 2.26 -7.82
CA ILE A 3 5.90 2.57 -6.43
C ILE A 3 5.39 3.96 -6.01
N ASN A 4 5.52 4.96 -6.89
CA ASN A 4 5.02 6.30 -6.58
C ASN A 4 3.50 6.32 -6.51
N ALA A 5 2.82 5.63 -7.44
CA ALA A 5 1.36 5.49 -7.39
C ALA A 5 0.87 4.82 -6.09
N LEU A 6 1.60 3.81 -5.59
CA LEU A 6 1.32 3.18 -4.29
C LEU A 6 1.45 4.18 -3.13
N LYS A 7 2.57 4.93 -3.09
CA LYS A 7 2.82 5.95 -2.06
C LYS A 7 1.74 7.04 -2.07
N ASP A 8 1.39 7.55 -3.24
CA ASP A 8 0.41 8.62 -3.41
C ASP A 8 -1.01 8.15 -3.05
N SER A 9 -1.34 6.89 -3.32
CA SER A 9 -2.67 6.33 -3.01
C SER A 9 -2.89 6.02 -1.53
N GLY A 10 -1.82 5.90 -0.73
CA GLY A 10 -1.88 5.44 0.66
C GLY A 10 -2.32 3.96 0.80
N GLN A 11 -2.44 3.20 -0.29
CA GLN A 11 -2.94 1.83 -0.26
C GLN A 11 -1.82 0.81 -0.10
N HIS A 12 -1.97 -0.08 0.89
CA HIS A 12 -1.00 -1.14 1.12
C HIS A 12 -1.19 -2.38 0.24
N HIS A 13 -2.35 -2.53 -0.39
CA HIS A 13 -2.70 -3.69 -1.22
C HIS A 13 -3.30 -3.23 -2.54
N CYS A 14 -2.93 -3.90 -3.63
CA CYS A 14 -3.44 -3.61 -4.97
C CYS A 14 -3.81 -4.86 -5.74
N LEU A 15 -4.86 -4.73 -6.56
CA LEU A 15 -5.26 -5.72 -7.53
C LEU A 15 -4.52 -5.49 -8.85
N VAL A 16 -4.05 -6.57 -9.45
CA VAL A 16 -3.50 -6.55 -10.81
C VAL A 16 -4.64 -6.89 -11.77
N LEU A 17 -4.94 -5.97 -12.67
CA LEU A 17 -5.97 -6.14 -13.69
C LEU A 17 -5.35 -6.27 -15.07
N GLU A 18 -5.81 -7.26 -15.84
CA GLU A 18 -5.59 -7.35 -17.28
C GLU A 18 -6.46 -6.30 -17.96
N ARG A 19 -5.84 -5.35 -18.68
CA ARG A 19 -6.54 -4.14 -19.17
C ARG A 19 -7.63 -4.43 -20.19
N GLU A 20 -7.42 -5.40 -21.08
CA GLU A 20 -8.36 -5.65 -22.18
C GLU A 20 -9.60 -6.42 -21.73
N THR A 21 -9.45 -7.35 -20.79
CA THR A 21 -10.55 -8.22 -20.36
C THR A 21 -11.09 -7.86 -18.98
N HIS A 22 -10.52 -6.85 -18.30
CA HIS A 22 -10.78 -6.49 -16.90
C HIS A 22 -10.67 -7.67 -15.91
N LYS A 23 -9.85 -8.67 -16.22
CA LYS A 23 -9.68 -9.84 -15.36
C LYS A 23 -8.67 -9.57 -14.26
N ILE A 24 -8.96 -10.02 -13.05
CA ILE A 24 -8.01 -10.00 -11.93
C ILE A 24 -6.95 -11.07 -12.18
N ARG A 25 -5.68 -10.65 -12.28
CA ARG A 25 -4.51 -11.54 -12.46
C ARG A 25 -3.80 -11.85 -11.16
N GLY A 26 -4.12 -11.11 -10.10
CA GLY A 26 -3.57 -11.33 -8.78
C GLY A 26 -3.76 -10.14 -7.86
N ILE A 27 -3.22 -10.29 -6.66
CA ILE A 27 -3.14 -9.26 -5.64
C ILE A 27 -1.68 -9.19 -5.17
N PHE A 28 -1.22 -8.01 -4.80
CA PHE A 28 0.05 -7.85 -4.11
C PHE A 28 -0.06 -6.82 -3.00
N SER A 29 0.82 -6.94 -2.01
CA SER A 29 1.02 -5.94 -0.98
C SER A 29 2.29 -5.14 -1.23
N SER A 30 2.31 -3.91 -0.74
CA SER A 30 3.51 -3.05 -0.71
C SER A 30 4.69 -3.72 0.01
N ASN A 31 4.43 -4.44 1.10
CA ASN A 31 5.44 -5.22 1.81
C ASN A 31 6.02 -6.37 0.96
N GLU A 32 5.18 -7.05 0.18
CA GLU A 32 5.65 -8.12 -0.70
C GLU A 32 6.46 -7.59 -1.88
N LEU A 33 6.05 -6.44 -2.41
CA LEU A 33 6.80 -5.73 -3.44
C LEU A 33 8.16 -5.26 -2.91
N SER A 34 8.20 -4.70 -1.69
CA SER A 34 9.43 -4.28 -1.00
C SER A 34 10.41 -5.44 -0.83
N ARG A 35 9.94 -6.60 -0.36
CA ARG A 35 10.77 -7.82 -0.22
C ARG A 35 11.33 -8.31 -1.55
N ARG A 36 10.50 -8.37 -2.60
CA ARG A 36 10.93 -8.89 -3.92
C ARG A 36 11.91 -7.96 -4.62
N LEU A 37 11.72 -6.64 -4.46
CA LEU A 37 12.58 -5.63 -5.10
C LEU A 37 13.79 -5.24 -4.26
N HIS A 38 13.87 -5.65 -2.99
CA HIS A 38 14.88 -5.19 -2.02
C HIS A 38 14.92 -3.67 -1.87
N VAL A 39 13.78 -3.00 -2.07
CA VAL A 39 13.63 -1.54 -1.94
C VAL A 39 12.62 -1.25 -0.83
N PRO A 40 12.96 -0.43 0.17
CA PRO A 40 12.00 -0.03 1.19
C PRO A 40 10.88 0.82 0.59
N ILE A 41 9.66 0.29 0.64
CA ILE A 41 8.43 1.00 0.26
C ILE A 41 7.71 1.39 1.54
N ASP A 42 7.87 2.65 1.93
CA ASP A 42 7.12 3.25 3.04
C ASP A 42 5.86 3.94 2.48
N ILE A 43 4.70 3.46 2.92
CA ILE A 43 3.39 4.03 2.59
C ILE A 43 2.88 4.63 3.89
N ALA A 44 2.72 5.95 3.89
CA ALA A 44 2.30 6.69 5.07
C ALA A 44 0.96 6.13 5.58
N LYS A 45 0.97 5.63 6.81
CA LYS A 45 -0.24 5.13 7.44
C LYS A 45 -1.13 6.32 7.80
N PRO A 46 -2.39 6.38 7.32
CA PRO A 46 -3.27 7.48 7.70
C PRO A 46 -3.49 7.47 9.21
N SER A 47 -3.41 8.65 9.83
CA SER A 47 -3.67 8.84 11.24
C SER A 47 -5.09 8.36 11.55
N THR A 48 -5.22 7.33 12.39
CA THR A 48 -6.54 6.86 12.83
C THR A 48 -6.96 7.58 14.11
N PHE A 49 -8.26 7.66 14.40
CA PHE A 49 -8.74 8.18 15.69
C PHE A 49 -8.11 7.43 16.88
N PHE A 50 -7.88 6.12 16.72
CA PHE A 50 -7.16 5.31 17.69
C PHE A 50 -5.71 5.77 17.90
N SER A 51 -5.00 6.12 16.81
CA SER A 51 -3.64 6.66 16.87
C SER A 51 -3.59 8.00 17.63
N LEU A 52 -4.59 8.86 17.43
CA LEU A 52 -4.73 10.12 18.16
C LEU A 52 -5.03 9.88 19.64
N PHE A 53 -6.00 9.01 19.96
CA PHE A 53 -6.35 8.66 21.34
C PHE A 53 -5.14 8.10 22.12
N LYS A 54 -4.37 7.20 21.50
CA LYS A 54 -3.17 6.62 22.11
C LYS A 54 -2.10 7.68 22.41
N ALA A 55 -1.92 8.68 21.53
CA ALA A 55 -0.96 9.75 21.75
C ALA A 55 -1.37 10.72 22.87
N LEU A 56 -2.67 10.85 23.14
CA LEU A 56 -3.20 11.71 24.22
C LEU A 56 -3.29 11.01 25.59
N SER A 57 -3.24 9.67 25.60
CA SER A 57 -3.43 8.85 26.81
C SER A 57 -2.11 8.48 27.50
N HIS A 58 -1.01 9.15 27.17
CA HIS A 58 0.35 8.84 27.61
C HIS A 58 1.08 10.09 28.08
#